data_AF-A0A5R9G742-F1
#
_entry.id   AF-A0A5R9G742-F1
#
_cell.length_a   1.000
_cell.length_b   1.000
_cell.length_c   1.000
_cell.angle_alpha   90.00
_cell.angle_beta   90.00
_cell.angle_gamma   90.00
#
_symmetry.space_group_name_H-M   'P 1'
#
loop_
_entity.id
_entity.type
_entity.pdbx_description
1 polymer ?
#
loop_
_entity_poly.entity_id
_entity_poly.type
_entity_poly.pdbx_seq_one_letter_code
_entity_poly.pdbx_strand_id
1 'polypeptide(L)'
;MNNVGVFEKTAARAWNFLNEGKSFLPIFTIGAFVLFHAADWLARPNEAIVGLISLIIVLPLLLLYMYFDFPLFLRNYLWLPLFVYVLLPWPPGYPAFDVGLALFATGLFFFFTVFFWGTFYYRMRIGTPWNNYARFWKLVLKHSDSTSGNAQEQIPKFLLILALWEWTYRWFGEAWTLSRDGLLTWGFIAGVGVYAWVLHRNLFDWKPKEYDYFTKDRYAEPTEPLARRVYVIVIDGMRKERFFEANTPFLDKLRLEGTEYTQMETVYPARTVVCFSSMHTGAYPREHGITSNLVIRYGVKVESVFDALRRGGKKGRLLGIAHLVDAFGDDVESITAVMKHDEADPSILERALKVVREQDPDFLTVQFIGTDQTGHSRGVFYDDYIEKIEAVDKLTETFVKELETSGKLENAVLLVCADHGQADGIGGHGHLDEGERFVPFFVWGRGVARGRRVETRHSLVSLAPTITHLLGCPFPSASHGPTLVETFRDDRSGEGASKR
;
A
#
# COMPACT_ATOMS: atom_id res chain seq x y z
N MET A 1 23.22 17.21 1.95
CA MET A 1 23.13 15.77 1.62
C MET A 1 23.75 15.01 2.77
N ASN A 2 22.95 14.48 3.69
CA ASN A 2 23.47 13.66 4.79
C ASN A 2 23.82 12.28 4.22
N ASN A 3 25.09 11.90 4.32
CA ASN A 3 25.59 10.58 3.93
C ASN A 3 25.03 9.54 4.90
N VAL A 4 23.87 8.97 4.57
CA VAL A 4 23.32 7.80 5.27
C VAL A 4 24.33 6.66 5.17
N GLY A 5 24.76 6.13 6.32
CA GLY A 5 25.84 5.15 6.40
C GLY A 5 25.49 3.84 5.67
N VAL A 6 26.50 3.09 5.23
CA VAL A 6 26.32 1.77 4.58
C VAL A 6 25.52 0.82 5.49
N PHE A 7 25.73 0.92 6.81
CA PHE A 7 25.00 0.16 7.81
C PHE A 7 23.49 0.46 7.80
N GLU A 8 23.10 1.75 7.82
CA GLU A 8 21.69 2.15 7.79
C GLU A 8 20.99 1.71 6.50
N LYS A 9 21.66 1.84 5.35
CA LYS A 9 21.13 1.35 4.07
C LYS A 9 20.93 -0.18 4.08
N THR A 10 21.88 -0.91 4.66
CA THR A 10 21.82 -2.38 4.75
C THR A 10 20.72 -2.81 5.72
N ALA A 11 20.61 -2.17 6.88
CA ALA A 11 19.56 -2.41 7.86
C ALA A 11 18.17 -2.11 7.28
N ALA A 12 18.01 -1.01 6.55
CA ALA A 12 16.75 -0.65 5.89
C ALA A 12 16.35 -1.66 4.81
N ARG A 13 17.31 -2.19 4.04
CA ARG A 13 17.04 -3.24 3.06
C ARG A 13 16.68 -4.58 3.71
N ALA A 14 17.45 -5.01 4.70
CA ALA A 14 17.14 -6.21 5.47
C ALA A 14 15.76 -6.11 6.15
N TRP A 15 15.40 -4.91 6.59
CA TRP A 15 14.10 -4.62 7.16
C TRP A 15 12.95 -4.87 6.18
N ASN A 16 13.06 -4.44 4.92
CA ASN A 16 12.01 -4.64 3.93
C ASN A 16 11.64 -6.13 3.78
N PHE A 17 12.63 -7.03 3.85
CA PHE A 17 12.40 -8.47 3.82
C PHE A 17 11.67 -9.01 5.07
N LEU A 18 11.82 -8.37 6.23
CA LEU A 18 11.15 -8.80 7.46
C LEU A 18 9.78 -8.14 7.66
N ASN A 19 9.50 -7.05 6.95
CA ASN A 19 8.22 -6.35 7.02
C ASN A 19 7.17 -6.96 6.09
N GLU A 20 7.57 -7.41 4.90
CA GLU A 20 6.68 -8.06 3.95
C GLU A 20 6.32 -9.49 4.39
N GLY A 21 5.03 -9.84 4.41
CA GLY A 21 4.60 -11.17 4.86
C GLY A 21 5.16 -12.33 4.06
N LYS A 22 5.32 -12.16 2.73
CA LYS A 22 5.82 -13.20 1.82
C LYS A 22 7.28 -13.59 2.10
N SER A 23 8.14 -12.63 2.40
CA SER A 23 9.54 -12.88 2.75
C SER A 23 9.71 -13.18 4.24
N PHE A 24 8.87 -12.61 5.11
CA PHE A 24 8.90 -12.89 6.54
C PHE A 24 8.59 -14.36 6.85
N LEU A 25 7.52 -14.93 6.27
CA LEU A 25 7.08 -16.29 6.56
C LEU A 25 8.21 -17.34 6.46
N PRO A 26 8.98 -17.46 5.35
CA PRO A 26 10.07 -18.42 5.27
C PRO A 26 11.22 -18.11 6.24
N ILE A 27 11.62 -16.84 6.37
CA ILE A 27 12.72 -16.43 7.26
C ILE A 27 12.38 -16.78 8.71
N PHE A 28 11.18 -16.40 9.14
CA PHE A 28 10.70 -16.62 10.50
C PHE A 28 10.52 -18.11 10.80
N THR A 29 9.84 -18.84 9.91
CA THR A 29 9.54 -20.26 10.14
C THR A 29 10.81 -21.11 10.20
N ILE A 30 11.75 -20.90 9.27
CA ILE A 30 13.05 -21.58 9.26
C ILE A 30 13.88 -21.18 10.49
N GLY A 31 13.94 -19.88 10.80
CA GLY A 31 14.65 -19.39 11.98
C GLY A 31 14.11 -19.98 13.28
N ALA A 32 12.79 -20.02 13.45
CA ALA A 32 12.15 -20.58 14.64
C ALA A 32 12.45 -22.07 14.82
N PHE A 33 12.37 -22.86 13.74
CA PHE A 33 12.67 -24.29 13.78
C PHE A 33 14.13 -24.57 14.16
N VAL A 34 15.07 -23.88 13.50
CA VAL A 34 16.52 -24.02 13.76
C VAL A 34 16.86 -23.59 15.18
N LEU A 35 16.29 -22.47 15.67
CA LEU A 35 16.54 -21.99 17.03
C LEU A 35 16.00 -22.96 18.10
N PHE A 36 14.84 -23.56 17.86
CA PHE A 36 14.23 -24.53 18.78
C PHE A 36 15.09 -25.78 18.94
N HIS A 37 15.64 -26.30 17.83
CA HIS A 37 16.47 -27.51 17.82
C HIS A 37 17.97 -27.25 17.97
N ALA A 38 18.39 -25.99 18.14
CA ALA A 38 19.81 -25.63 18.12
C ALA A 38 20.66 -26.41 19.13
N ALA A 39 20.15 -26.60 20.35
CA ALA A 39 20.87 -27.35 21.38
C ALA A 39 21.03 -28.84 21.00
N ASP A 40 19.97 -29.46 20.48
CA ASP A 40 20.00 -30.85 20.02
C ASP A 40 20.93 -31.04 18.84
N TRP A 41 20.91 -30.13 17.88
CA TRP A 41 21.75 -30.17 16.69
C TRP A 41 23.23 -29.91 16.99
N LEU A 42 23.54 -29.07 17.98
CA LEU A 42 24.90 -28.90 18.47
C LEU A 42 25.43 -30.18 19.14
N ALA A 43 24.57 -30.89 19.86
CA ALA A 43 24.93 -32.17 20.46
C ALA A 43 24.99 -33.31 19.43
N ARG A 44 24.15 -33.26 18.39
CA ARG A 44 23.95 -34.31 17.38
C ARG A 44 23.89 -33.72 15.96
N PRO A 45 25.04 -33.40 15.35
CA PRO A 45 25.08 -32.69 14.06
C PRO A 45 24.39 -33.42 12.89
N ASN A 46 24.33 -34.76 12.92
CA ASN A 46 23.61 -35.54 11.90
C ASN A 46 22.11 -35.23 11.90
N GLU A 47 21.53 -34.87 13.05
CA GLU A 47 20.12 -34.49 13.15
C GLU A 47 19.86 -33.14 12.46
N ALA A 48 20.85 -32.25 12.40
CA ALA A 48 20.74 -31.01 11.62
C ALA A 48 20.55 -31.29 10.13
N ILE A 49 21.27 -32.30 9.59
CA ILE A 49 21.12 -32.72 8.19
C ILE A 49 19.72 -33.25 7.94
N VAL A 50 19.19 -34.07 8.85
CA VAL A 50 17.81 -34.59 8.77
C VAL A 50 16.78 -33.46 8.84
N GLY A 51 16.99 -32.48 9.71
CA GLY A 51 16.19 -31.25 9.79
C GLY A 51 16.17 -30.47 8.49
N LEU A 52 17.32 -30.33 7.83
CA LEU A 52 17.42 -29.63 6.54
C LEU A 52 16.81 -30.43 5.38
N ILE A 53 16.91 -31.77 5.38
CA ILE A 53 16.29 -32.62 4.37
C ILE A 53 14.76 -32.60 4.51
N SER A 54 14.24 -32.66 5.75
CA SER A 54 12.80 -32.61 6.01
C SER A 54 12.15 -31.29 5.56
N LEU A 55 12.90 -30.18 5.54
CA LEU A 55 12.44 -28.91 4.95
C LEU A 55 12.01 -29.07 3.48
N ILE A 56 12.66 -29.96 2.71
CA ILE A 56 12.34 -30.19 1.29
C ILE A 56 10.92 -30.75 1.14
N ILE A 57 10.45 -31.58 2.08
CA ILE A 57 9.09 -32.13 2.05
C ILE A 57 8.04 -31.05 2.29
N VAL A 58 8.27 -30.14 3.22
CA VAL A 58 7.32 -29.08 3.55
C VAL A 58 7.43 -27.86 2.64
N LEU A 59 8.47 -27.79 1.80
CA LEU A 59 8.73 -26.68 0.89
C LEU A 59 7.52 -26.34 0.00
N PRO A 60 6.76 -27.31 -0.57
CA PRO A 60 5.59 -26.98 -1.38
C PRO A 60 4.48 -26.28 -0.59
N LEU A 61 4.29 -26.60 0.70
CA LEU A 61 3.35 -25.88 1.57
C LEU A 61 3.83 -24.46 1.86
N LEU A 62 5.14 -24.29 2.13
CA LEU A 62 5.74 -22.98 2.32
C LEU A 62 5.56 -22.10 1.06
N LEU A 63 5.87 -22.64 -0.12
CA LEU A 63 5.70 -21.95 -1.40
C LEU A 63 4.23 -21.63 -1.69
N LEU A 64 3.31 -22.54 -1.34
CA LEU A 64 1.86 -22.30 -1.46
C LEU A 64 1.43 -21.06 -0.66
N TYR A 65 1.87 -20.94 0.60
CA TYR A 65 1.55 -19.80 1.45
C TYR A 65 2.33 -18.52 1.14
N MET A 66 3.41 -18.60 0.36
CA MET A 66 4.04 -17.43 -0.25
C MET A 66 3.32 -16.97 -1.53
N TYR A 67 2.69 -17.91 -2.25
CA TYR A 67 1.96 -17.61 -3.47
C TYR A 67 0.59 -16.98 -3.18
N PHE A 68 -0.16 -17.56 -2.23
CA PHE A 68 -1.49 -17.12 -1.85
C PHE A 68 -1.49 -16.18 -0.63
N ASP A 69 -2.04 -14.99 -0.81
CA ASP A 69 -2.28 -14.00 0.25
C ASP A 69 -3.66 -14.23 0.87
N PHE A 70 -3.80 -14.14 2.20
CA PHE A 70 -5.10 -14.35 2.86
C PHE A 70 -5.58 -13.06 3.55
N PRO A 71 -5.79 -11.96 2.79
CA PRO A 71 -6.12 -10.66 3.36
C PRO A 71 -7.53 -10.63 3.95
N LEU A 72 -7.81 -9.59 4.74
CA LEU A 72 -9.13 -9.35 5.35
C LEU A 72 -9.69 -10.64 6.00
N PHE A 73 -10.95 -10.98 5.74
CA PHE A 73 -11.59 -12.16 6.31
C PHE A 73 -11.08 -13.51 5.76
N LEU A 74 -10.31 -13.53 4.65
CA LEU A 74 -9.79 -14.79 4.10
C LEU A 74 -8.86 -15.51 5.08
N ARG A 75 -8.13 -14.80 5.95
CA ARG A 75 -7.26 -15.45 6.94
C ARG A 75 -7.99 -16.35 7.93
N ASN A 76 -9.28 -16.12 8.18
CA ASN A 76 -10.05 -16.97 9.10
C ASN A 76 -10.06 -18.42 8.58
N TYR A 77 -9.97 -18.58 7.27
CA TYR A 77 -9.90 -19.87 6.60
C TYR A 77 -8.55 -20.59 6.75
N LEU A 78 -7.48 -19.92 7.22
CA LEU A 78 -6.17 -20.54 7.48
C LEU A 78 -6.18 -21.45 8.71
N TRP A 79 -7.11 -21.23 9.64
CA TRP A 79 -7.25 -22.07 10.84
C TRP A 79 -7.81 -23.45 10.51
N LEU A 80 -8.60 -23.59 9.45
CA LEU A 80 -9.21 -24.87 9.07
C LEU A 80 -8.15 -25.92 8.67
N PRO A 81 -7.18 -25.65 7.78
CA PRO A 81 -6.06 -26.57 7.52
C PRO A 81 -5.33 -27.01 8.79
N LEU A 82 -5.07 -26.09 9.73
CA LEU A 82 -4.43 -26.41 10.99
C LEU A 82 -5.28 -27.34 11.87
N PHE A 83 -6.59 -27.07 11.96
CA PHE A 83 -7.51 -27.94 12.68
C PHE A 83 -7.60 -29.34 12.06
N VAL A 84 -7.72 -29.41 10.73
CA VAL A 84 -7.74 -30.68 10.00
C VAL A 84 -6.45 -31.45 10.25
N TYR A 85 -5.30 -30.78 10.19
CA TYR A 85 -4.00 -31.39 10.48
C TYR A 85 -3.97 -32.06 11.87
N VAL A 86 -4.44 -31.39 12.92
CA VAL A 86 -4.46 -31.95 14.29
C VAL A 86 -5.37 -33.18 14.39
N LEU A 87 -6.44 -33.25 13.60
CA LEU A 87 -7.39 -34.36 13.59
C LEU A 87 -7.00 -35.53 12.68
N LEU A 88 -5.99 -35.37 11.83
CA LEU A 88 -5.55 -36.44 10.95
C LEU A 88 -4.99 -37.62 11.77
N PRO A 89 -5.22 -38.87 11.33
CA PRO A 89 -4.78 -40.06 12.05
C PRO A 89 -3.29 -40.33 11.82
N TRP A 90 -2.44 -39.43 12.34
CA TRP A 90 -0.99 -39.59 12.30
C TRP A 90 -0.56 -40.86 13.05
N PRO A 91 0.51 -41.54 12.59
CA PRO A 91 1.03 -42.74 13.24
C PRO A 91 1.21 -42.59 14.76
N PRO A 92 0.89 -43.63 15.53
CA PRO A 92 1.08 -43.63 16.98
C PRO A 92 2.58 -43.57 17.32
N GLY A 93 2.93 -42.85 18.38
CA GLY A 93 4.31 -42.73 18.88
C GLY A 93 4.89 -41.32 18.80
N TYR A 94 4.29 -40.43 18.00
CA TYR A 94 4.68 -39.03 17.92
C TYR A 94 3.46 -38.12 18.09
N PRO A 95 3.56 -37.03 18.86
CA PRO A 95 2.50 -36.04 18.91
C PRO A 95 2.35 -35.41 17.52
N ALA A 96 1.14 -35.41 16.98
CA ALA A 96 0.82 -34.71 15.73
C ALA A 96 1.24 -33.24 15.78
N PHE A 97 1.17 -32.62 16.96
CA PHE A 97 1.45 -31.23 17.19
C PHE A 97 2.38 -31.06 18.40
N ASP A 98 3.60 -30.57 18.17
CA ASP A 98 4.53 -30.27 19.26
C ASP A 98 4.17 -28.92 19.91
N VAL A 99 3.59 -29.00 21.11
CA VAL A 99 3.14 -27.82 21.87
C VAL A 99 4.32 -26.93 22.27
N GLY A 100 5.50 -27.51 22.53
CA GLY A 100 6.70 -26.75 22.89
C GLY A 100 7.18 -25.87 21.74
N LEU A 101 7.31 -26.45 20.55
CA LEU A 101 7.69 -25.73 19.33
C LEU A 101 6.65 -24.65 18.98
N ALA A 102 5.36 -24.98 19.08
CA ALA A 102 4.28 -24.04 18.80
C ALA A 102 4.29 -22.82 19.75
N LEU A 103 4.47 -23.05 21.06
CA LEU A 103 4.58 -21.99 22.06
C LEU A 103 5.86 -21.16 21.88
N PHE A 104 6.99 -21.81 21.59
CA PHE A 104 8.25 -21.13 21.30
C PHE A 104 8.13 -20.21 20.09
N ALA A 105 7.64 -20.72 18.96
CA ALA A 105 7.47 -19.93 17.74
C ALA A 105 6.47 -18.79 17.94
N THR A 106 5.34 -19.04 18.61
CA THR A 106 4.35 -17.97 18.88
C THR A 106 4.93 -16.90 19.81
N GLY A 107 5.67 -17.29 20.85
CA GLY A 107 6.36 -16.36 21.74
C GLY A 107 7.42 -15.53 21.02
N LEU A 108 8.23 -16.17 20.17
CA LEU A 108 9.23 -15.51 19.34
C LEU A 108 8.59 -14.52 18.36
N PHE A 109 7.46 -14.90 17.75
CA PHE A 109 6.70 -14.03 16.84
C PHE A 109 6.26 -12.76 17.56
N PHE A 110 5.61 -12.88 18.71
CA PHE A 110 5.16 -11.71 19.47
C PHE A 110 6.29 -10.89 20.06
N PHE A 111 7.37 -11.53 20.52
CA PHE A 111 8.58 -10.81 20.92
C PHE A 111 9.12 -9.95 19.76
N PHE A 112 9.24 -10.54 18.57
CA PHE A 112 9.75 -9.85 17.40
C PHE A 112 8.80 -8.73 16.94
N THR A 113 7.52 -9.00 16.80
CA THR A 113 6.55 -8.04 16.25
C THR A 113 6.18 -6.95 17.25
N VAL A 114 5.95 -7.27 18.52
CA VAL A 114 5.44 -6.30 19.49
C VAL A 114 6.56 -5.55 20.21
N PHE A 115 7.63 -6.24 20.62
CA PHE A 115 8.72 -5.61 21.36
C PHE A 115 9.80 -5.08 20.43
N PHE A 116 10.42 -5.94 19.62
CA PHE A 116 11.54 -5.53 18.77
C PHE A 116 11.08 -4.53 17.71
N TRP A 117 10.08 -4.91 16.90
CA TRP A 117 9.55 -4.03 15.88
C TRP A 117 8.73 -2.89 16.50
N GLY A 118 7.73 -3.23 17.32
CA GLY A 118 6.81 -2.25 17.86
C GLY A 118 7.40 -1.21 18.79
N THR A 119 8.60 -1.43 19.35
CA THR A 119 9.25 -0.46 20.23
C THR A 119 10.64 -0.06 19.72
N PHE A 120 11.55 -1.01 19.55
CA PHE A 120 12.95 -0.66 19.25
C PHE A 120 13.10 -0.04 17.86
N TYR A 121 12.51 -0.65 16.83
CA TYR A 121 12.60 -0.17 15.45
C TYR A 121 11.93 1.20 15.25
N TYR A 122 10.65 1.35 15.61
CA TYR A 122 9.95 2.62 15.42
C TYR A 122 10.56 3.74 16.26
N ARG A 123 11.14 3.43 17.43
CA ARG A 123 11.88 4.41 18.20
C ARG A 123 13.10 4.92 17.45
N MET A 124 13.88 4.05 16.83
CA MET A 124 15.04 4.47 16.03
C MET A 124 14.62 5.22 14.76
N ARG A 125 13.54 4.79 14.10
CA ARG A 125 13.11 5.36 12.81
C ARG A 125 12.44 6.72 12.96
N ILE A 126 11.54 6.86 13.92
CA ILE A 126 10.65 8.04 14.04
C ILE A 126 10.48 8.53 15.48
N GLY A 127 11.21 7.99 16.45
CA GLY A 127 11.26 8.53 17.82
C GLY A 127 10.10 8.13 18.74
N THR A 128 9.40 7.00 18.51
CA THR A 128 8.32 6.56 19.39
C THR A 128 8.77 6.29 20.85
N PRO A 129 7.89 6.45 21.86
CA PRO A 129 8.18 6.13 23.26
C PRO A 129 8.53 4.65 23.53
N TRP A 130 9.24 4.37 24.64
CA TRP A 130 9.59 3.00 25.06
C TRP A 130 8.39 2.12 25.46
N ASN A 131 7.24 2.73 25.76
CA ASN A 131 6.00 2.00 26.08
C ASN A 131 5.14 1.73 24.84
N ASN A 132 5.65 1.93 23.61
CA ASN A 132 4.88 1.74 22.39
C ASN A 132 4.36 0.31 22.23
N TYR A 133 5.08 -0.70 22.75
CA TYR A 133 4.63 -2.12 22.75
C TYR A 133 3.21 -2.31 23.28
N ALA A 134 2.79 -1.54 24.30
CA ALA A 134 1.47 -1.67 24.92
C ALA A 134 0.33 -1.28 23.95
N ARG A 135 0.60 -0.35 23.03
CA ARG A 135 -0.31 0.01 21.94
C ARG A 135 -0.18 -0.98 20.78
N PHE A 136 1.06 -1.33 20.46
CA PHE A 136 1.43 -2.18 19.32
C PHE A 136 0.78 -3.56 19.35
N TRP A 137 0.61 -4.16 20.53
CA TRP A 137 -0.07 -5.45 20.68
C TRP A 137 -1.47 -5.48 20.04
N LYS A 138 -2.26 -4.40 20.18
CA LYS A 138 -3.61 -4.33 19.58
C LYS A 138 -3.55 -4.23 18.06
N LEU A 139 -2.54 -3.58 17.54
CA LEU A 139 -2.37 -3.28 16.12
C LEU A 139 -1.97 -4.55 15.34
N VAL A 140 -1.16 -5.41 15.96
CA VAL A 140 -0.81 -6.75 15.44
C VAL A 140 -2.02 -7.70 15.35
N LEU A 141 -3.07 -7.49 16.16
CA LEU A 141 -4.27 -8.32 16.17
C LEU A 141 -5.38 -7.86 15.20
N LYS A 142 -5.32 -6.62 14.72
CA LYS A 142 -6.37 -6.00 13.89
C LYS A 142 -5.95 -5.67 12.45
N HIS A 143 -4.69 -5.94 12.11
CA HIS A 143 -4.08 -5.56 10.84
C HIS A 143 -4.84 -6.09 9.61
N SER A 144 -5.28 -5.24 8.66
CA SER A 144 -6.05 -5.68 7.48
C SER A 144 -5.20 -6.35 6.38
N ASP A 145 -3.92 -5.97 6.24
CA ASP A 145 -3.01 -6.41 5.18
C ASP A 145 -2.15 -7.63 5.58
N SER A 146 -1.67 -8.41 4.61
CA SER A 146 -0.92 -9.66 4.75
C SER A 146 0.57 -9.42 5.06
N THR A 147 0.87 -8.55 6.03
CA THR A 147 2.24 -8.23 6.46
C THR A 147 2.78 -9.24 7.48
N SER A 148 4.04 -9.09 7.87
CA SER A 148 4.61 -9.84 9.00
C SER A 148 3.96 -9.51 10.34
N GLY A 149 3.30 -8.35 10.45
CA GLY A 149 2.64 -7.89 11.68
C GLY A 149 1.27 -8.49 11.90
N ASN A 150 0.76 -9.26 10.93
CA ASN A 150 -0.58 -9.81 10.99
C ASN A 150 -0.60 -11.16 11.69
N ALA A 151 -0.87 -11.16 13.00
CA ALA A 151 -0.90 -12.39 13.79
C ALA A 151 -1.93 -13.41 13.26
N GLN A 152 -3.11 -12.94 12.83
CA GLN A 152 -4.19 -13.83 12.38
C GLN A 152 -3.87 -14.56 11.08
N GLU A 153 -2.97 -14.02 10.26
CA GLU A 153 -2.49 -14.67 9.05
C GLU A 153 -1.19 -15.45 9.27
N GLN A 154 -0.20 -14.84 9.93
CA GLN A 154 1.12 -15.45 10.08
C GLN A 154 1.12 -16.65 11.01
N ILE A 155 0.42 -16.58 12.16
CA ILE A 155 0.39 -17.65 13.17
C ILE A 155 -0.12 -18.97 12.58
N PRO A 156 -1.33 -19.06 11.99
CA PRO A 156 -1.80 -20.34 11.46
C PRO A 156 -0.91 -20.88 10.33
N LYS A 157 -0.30 -20.00 9.51
CA LYS A 157 0.64 -20.40 8.45
C LYS A 157 1.90 -21.06 9.05
N PHE A 158 2.63 -20.34 9.91
CA PHE A 158 3.88 -20.89 10.46
C PHE A 158 3.61 -22.08 11.38
N LEU A 159 2.51 -22.09 12.14
CA LEU A 159 2.19 -23.24 13.01
C LEU A 159 1.95 -24.50 12.20
N LEU A 160 1.22 -24.40 11.08
CA LEU A 160 1.00 -25.57 10.23
C LEU A 160 2.30 -26.05 9.58
N ILE A 161 3.12 -25.13 9.07
CA ILE A 161 4.41 -25.48 8.47
C ILE A 161 5.33 -26.13 9.50
N LEU A 162 5.45 -25.55 10.71
CA LEU A 162 6.28 -26.10 11.79
C LEU A 162 5.77 -27.45 12.25
N ALA A 163 4.45 -27.63 12.39
CA ALA A 163 3.89 -28.91 12.81
C ALA A 163 4.20 -30.02 11.78
N LEU A 164 4.00 -29.73 10.50
CA LEU A 164 4.31 -30.68 9.43
C LEU A 164 5.81 -30.93 9.31
N TRP A 165 6.64 -29.89 9.50
CA TRP A 165 8.09 -30.02 9.45
C TRP A 165 8.59 -30.87 10.62
N GLU A 166 8.14 -30.60 11.85
CA GLU A 166 8.49 -31.38 13.04
C GLU A 166 8.07 -32.85 12.88
N TRP A 167 6.87 -33.09 12.35
CA TRP A 167 6.39 -34.42 12.01
C TRP A 167 7.35 -35.13 11.05
N THR A 168 7.69 -34.50 9.92
CA THR A 168 8.60 -35.09 8.93
C THR A 168 10.02 -35.26 9.46
N TYR A 169 10.52 -34.32 10.27
CA TYR A 169 11.84 -34.37 10.89
C TYR A 169 11.99 -35.58 11.81
N ARG A 170 10.99 -35.81 12.69
CA ARG A 170 10.97 -36.99 13.57
C ARG A 170 10.80 -38.28 12.78
N TRP A 171 9.94 -38.27 11.77
CA TRP A 171 9.70 -39.43 10.90
C TRP A 171 10.93 -39.85 10.09
N PHE A 172 11.70 -38.90 9.55
CA PHE A 172 12.92 -39.20 8.81
C PHE A 172 14.01 -39.88 9.67
N GLY A 173 13.98 -39.71 10.99
CA GLY A 173 14.87 -40.41 11.91
C GLY A 173 14.74 -41.94 11.87
N GLU A 174 13.61 -42.47 11.36
CA GLU A 174 13.28 -43.90 11.45
C GLU A 174 13.20 -44.65 10.09
N ALA A 175 13.67 -44.02 9.00
CA ALA A 175 13.77 -44.51 7.61
C ALA A 175 12.63 -44.10 6.65
N TRP A 176 13.04 -43.52 5.51
CA TRP A 176 12.16 -43.02 4.45
C TRP A 176 11.69 -44.17 3.55
N THR A 177 10.40 -44.47 3.57
CA THR A 177 9.76 -45.40 2.62
C THR A 177 8.58 -44.71 1.94
N LEU A 178 8.12 -45.23 0.79
CA LEU A 178 6.87 -44.83 0.12
C LEU A 178 5.66 -45.30 0.95
N SER A 179 5.62 -44.87 2.21
CA SER A 179 4.67 -45.33 3.21
C SER A 179 3.33 -44.62 3.04
N ARG A 180 2.30 -45.21 3.65
CA ARG A 180 0.99 -44.59 3.83
C ARG A 180 1.11 -43.15 4.38
N ASP A 181 2.06 -42.91 5.27
CA ASP A 181 2.20 -41.64 6.00
C ASP A 181 2.89 -40.56 5.16
N GLY A 182 3.81 -40.96 4.28
CA GLY A 182 4.34 -40.10 3.22
C GLY A 182 3.23 -39.67 2.25
N LEU A 183 2.38 -40.61 1.82
CA LEU A 183 1.24 -40.30 0.96
C LEU A 183 0.20 -39.41 1.66
N LEU A 184 -0.04 -39.61 2.96
CA LEU A 184 -0.92 -38.75 3.76
C LEU A 184 -0.39 -37.32 3.84
N THR A 185 0.92 -37.16 4.07
CA THR A 185 1.61 -35.85 4.08
C THR A 185 1.43 -35.10 2.76
N TRP A 186 1.76 -35.75 1.65
CA TRP A 186 1.64 -35.13 0.31
C TRP A 186 0.18 -34.88 -0.08
N GLY A 187 -0.72 -35.81 0.25
CA GLY A 187 -2.16 -35.65 0.03
C GLY A 187 -2.73 -34.47 0.82
N PHE A 188 -2.28 -34.28 2.06
CA PHE A 188 -2.66 -33.12 2.87
C PHE A 188 -2.16 -31.81 2.25
N ILE A 189 -0.88 -31.71 1.88
CA ILE A 189 -0.33 -30.51 1.21
C ILE A 189 -1.10 -30.18 -0.08
N ALA A 190 -1.36 -31.19 -0.92
CA ALA A 190 -2.14 -31.03 -2.14
C ALA A 190 -3.58 -30.56 -1.85
N GLY A 191 -4.21 -31.12 -0.80
CA GLY A 191 -5.54 -30.71 -0.33
C GLY A 191 -5.58 -29.25 0.11
N VAL A 192 -4.56 -28.78 0.86
CA VAL A 192 -4.42 -27.37 1.23
C VAL A 192 -4.23 -26.50 -0.03
N GLY A 193 -3.52 -26.99 -1.04
CA GLY A 193 -3.37 -26.32 -2.32
C GLY A 193 -4.69 -26.11 -3.07
N VAL A 194 -5.49 -27.17 -3.21
CA VAL A 194 -6.83 -27.09 -3.82
C VAL A 194 -7.74 -26.17 -3.00
N TYR A 195 -7.70 -26.30 -1.68
CA TYR A 195 -8.47 -25.45 -0.77
C TYR A 195 -8.14 -23.97 -0.95
N ALA A 196 -6.84 -23.61 -0.95
CA ALA A 196 -6.40 -22.23 -1.17
C ALA A 196 -6.87 -21.70 -2.53
N TRP A 197 -6.74 -22.51 -3.59
CA TRP A 197 -7.21 -22.13 -4.93
C TRP A 197 -8.72 -21.87 -4.98
N VAL A 198 -9.54 -22.74 -4.38
CA VAL A 198 -11.01 -22.59 -4.32
C VAL A 198 -11.38 -21.30 -3.59
N LEU A 199 -10.74 -20.99 -2.46
CA LEU A 199 -11.00 -19.75 -1.72
C LEU A 199 -10.70 -18.53 -2.58
N HIS A 200 -9.53 -18.47 -3.22
CA HIS A 200 -9.13 -17.32 -4.04
C HIS A 200 -9.99 -17.17 -5.29
N ARG A 201 -10.44 -18.27 -5.88
CA ARG A 201 -11.28 -18.24 -7.08
C ARG A 201 -12.68 -17.68 -6.80
N ASN A 202 -13.20 -17.88 -5.59
CA ASN A 202 -14.61 -17.65 -5.27
C ASN A 202 -14.86 -16.53 -4.24
N LEU A 203 -13.88 -16.21 -3.40
CA LEU A 203 -14.06 -15.28 -2.28
C LEU A 203 -13.24 -13.98 -2.42
N PHE A 204 -12.47 -13.80 -3.49
CA PHE A 204 -11.72 -12.56 -3.77
C PHE A 204 -12.58 -11.54 -4.54
N ASP A 205 -13.80 -11.31 -4.06
CA ASP A 205 -14.87 -10.55 -4.74
C ASP A 205 -14.92 -9.06 -4.37
N TRP A 206 -14.18 -8.62 -3.35
CA TRP A 206 -14.14 -7.23 -2.91
C TRP A 206 -13.31 -6.31 -3.80
N LYS A 207 -12.44 -6.86 -4.67
CA LYS A 207 -11.62 -6.09 -5.60
C LYS A 207 -12.52 -5.25 -6.54
N PRO A 208 -12.32 -3.92 -6.63
CA PRO A 208 -13.09 -3.06 -7.51
C PRO A 208 -13.07 -3.56 -8.95
N LYS A 209 -14.23 -3.49 -9.60
CA LYS A 209 -14.31 -3.80 -11.02
C LYS A 209 -13.56 -2.73 -11.79
N GLU A 210 -12.52 -3.15 -12.48
CA GLU A 210 -11.73 -2.27 -13.35
C GLU A 210 -12.57 -1.85 -14.57
N TYR A 211 -12.33 -0.63 -15.07
CA TYR A 211 -12.91 -0.20 -16.34
C TYR A 211 -12.43 -1.11 -17.47
N ASP A 212 -13.34 -1.47 -18.36
CA ASP A 212 -13.11 -2.41 -19.47
C ASP A 212 -12.89 -1.70 -20.82
N TYR A 213 -12.64 -0.39 -20.80
CA TYR A 213 -12.45 0.45 -21.98
C TYR A 213 -11.31 1.46 -21.77
N PHE A 214 -10.61 1.79 -22.86
CA PHE A 214 -9.62 2.87 -22.84
C PHE A 214 -10.30 4.23 -22.93
N THR A 215 -9.73 5.24 -22.29
CA THR A 215 -10.26 6.62 -22.29
C THR A 215 -10.51 7.12 -23.72
N LYS A 216 -9.54 6.92 -24.62
CA LYS A 216 -9.58 7.35 -26.03
C LYS A 216 -10.73 6.74 -26.84
N ASP A 217 -11.30 5.62 -26.39
CA ASP A 217 -12.39 4.96 -27.09
C ASP A 217 -13.74 5.65 -26.79
N ARG A 218 -13.80 6.47 -25.74
CA ARG A 218 -15.04 7.15 -25.29
C ARG A 218 -14.96 8.67 -25.31
N TYR A 219 -13.76 9.23 -25.27
CA TYR A 219 -13.54 10.67 -25.24
C TYR A 219 -12.64 11.09 -26.41
N ALA A 220 -13.03 12.16 -27.09
CA ALA A 220 -12.18 12.79 -28.09
C ALA A 220 -10.89 13.31 -27.43
N GLU A 221 -9.79 13.27 -28.18
CA GLU A 221 -8.54 13.83 -27.67
C GLU A 221 -8.69 15.34 -27.41
N PRO A 222 -8.20 15.83 -26.26
CA PRO A 222 -8.24 17.25 -25.93
C PRO A 222 -7.36 18.05 -26.89
N THR A 223 -7.92 19.05 -27.55
CA THR A 223 -7.17 19.93 -28.46
C THR A 223 -6.89 21.31 -27.88
N GLU A 224 -7.71 21.76 -26.92
CA GLU A 224 -7.62 23.09 -26.32
C GLU A 224 -7.50 22.98 -24.79
N PRO A 225 -6.59 23.73 -24.15
CA PRO A 225 -6.43 23.70 -22.70
C PRO A 225 -7.57 24.44 -21.99
N LEU A 226 -8.20 23.77 -21.02
CA LEU A 226 -9.18 24.38 -20.11
C LEU A 226 -8.52 25.12 -18.94
N ALA A 227 -7.28 24.76 -18.62
CA ALA A 227 -6.46 25.40 -17.60
C ALA A 227 -5.04 25.64 -18.12
N ARG A 228 -4.40 26.69 -17.62
CA ARG A 228 -2.97 26.92 -17.88
C ARG A 228 -2.11 25.99 -17.03
N ARG A 229 -2.53 25.73 -15.79
CA ARG A 229 -1.79 24.92 -14.83
C ARG A 229 -2.71 23.96 -14.08
N VAL A 230 -2.16 22.80 -13.71
CA VAL A 230 -2.83 21.82 -12.87
C VAL A 230 -1.92 21.47 -11.70
N TYR A 231 -2.43 21.63 -10.48
CA TYR A 231 -1.75 21.21 -9.26
C TYR A 231 -2.53 20.06 -8.63
N VAL A 232 -1.86 18.99 -8.25
CA VAL A 232 -2.45 17.86 -7.53
C VAL A 232 -1.77 17.76 -6.17
N ILE A 233 -2.54 17.89 -5.10
CA ILE A 233 -2.08 17.63 -3.73
C ILE A 233 -2.56 16.23 -3.36
N VAL A 234 -1.62 15.34 -3.08
CA VAL A 234 -1.87 13.99 -2.60
C VAL A 234 -1.48 13.93 -1.14
N ILE A 235 -2.45 13.68 -0.26
CA ILE A 235 -2.22 13.46 1.17
C ILE A 235 -2.16 11.93 1.37
N ASP A 236 -0.95 11.38 1.38
CA ASP A 236 -0.68 9.95 1.38
C ASP A 236 -1.38 9.26 2.57
N GLY A 237 -2.04 8.15 2.30
CA GLY A 237 -2.69 7.33 3.33
C GLY A 237 -3.79 8.04 4.12
N MET A 238 -4.37 9.15 3.62
CA MET A 238 -5.44 9.88 4.30
C MET A 238 -6.77 9.14 4.22
N ARG A 239 -7.14 8.46 5.31
CA ARG A 239 -8.43 7.80 5.50
C ARG A 239 -9.55 8.83 5.45
N LYS A 240 -10.50 8.60 4.56
CA LYS A 240 -11.60 9.52 4.28
C LYS A 240 -12.44 9.89 5.50
N GLU A 241 -12.82 8.90 6.30
CA GLU A 241 -13.63 9.12 7.51
C GLU A 241 -12.92 10.04 8.50
N ARG A 242 -11.61 9.83 8.71
CA ARG A 242 -10.79 10.65 9.60
C ARG A 242 -10.61 12.08 9.08
N PHE A 243 -10.54 12.25 7.76
CA PHE A 243 -10.57 13.58 7.16
C PHE A 243 -11.85 14.35 7.52
N PHE A 244 -13.02 13.70 7.50
CA PHE A 244 -14.29 14.36 7.88
C PHE A 244 -14.44 14.63 9.39
N GLU A 245 -13.65 13.97 10.23
CA GLU A 245 -13.59 14.24 11.68
C GLU A 245 -12.59 15.35 12.04
N ALA A 246 -11.57 15.55 11.22
CA ALA A 246 -10.50 16.52 11.44
C ALA A 246 -10.99 17.96 11.24
N ASN A 247 -10.40 18.91 11.99
CA ASN A 247 -10.69 20.33 11.79
C ASN A 247 -9.87 20.90 10.63
N THR A 248 -10.38 20.78 9.40
CA THR A 248 -9.69 21.18 8.16
C THR A 248 -10.40 22.33 7.41
N PRO A 249 -10.45 23.55 7.97
CA PRO A 249 -11.24 24.63 7.42
C PRO A 249 -10.85 25.03 5.99
N PHE A 250 -9.58 24.90 5.61
CA PHE A 250 -9.13 25.27 4.26
C PHE A 250 -9.50 24.20 3.22
N LEU A 251 -9.22 22.93 3.52
CA LEU A 251 -9.60 21.80 2.67
C LEU A 251 -11.13 21.71 2.55
N ASP A 252 -11.87 21.93 3.63
CA ASP A 252 -13.33 21.99 3.60
C ASP A 252 -13.84 23.12 2.72
N LYS A 253 -13.22 24.30 2.78
CA LYS A 253 -13.56 25.39 1.87
C LYS A 253 -13.35 24.98 0.41
N LEU A 254 -12.19 24.41 0.06
CA LEU A 254 -11.91 23.96 -1.30
C LEU A 254 -12.92 22.90 -1.77
N ARG A 255 -13.24 21.94 -0.90
CA ARG A 255 -14.19 20.85 -1.15
C ARG A 255 -15.63 21.36 -1.34
N LEU A 256 -16.10 22.26 -0.46
CA LEU A 256 -17.45 22.82 -0.51
C LEU A 256 -17.63 23.84 -1.64
N GLU A 257 -16.60 24.60 -1.99
CA GLU A 257 -16.65 25.57 -3.11
C GLU A 257 -16.37 24.92 -4.47
N GLY A 258 -15.83 23.70 -4.49
CA GLY A 258 -15.42 22.97 -5.69
C GLY A 258 -16.40 21.88 -6.14
N THR A 259 -15.85 20.88 -6.81
CA THR A 259 -16.54 19.62 -7.16
C THR A 259 -15.95 18.47 -6.34
N GLU A 260 -16.77 17.82 -5.52
CA GLU A 260 -16.42 16.68 -4.67
C GLU A 260 -16.83 15.36 -5.33
N TYR A 261 -15.91 14.40 -5.41
CA TYR A 261 -16.21 13.02 -5.83
C TYR A 261 -16.36 12.15 -4.59
N THR A 262 -17.61 11.89 -4.21
CA THR A 262 -17.94 11.25 -2.93
C THR A 262 -17.72 9.73 -2.95
N GLN A 263 -17.49 9.13 -4.12
CA GLN A 263 -17.26 7.70 -4.31
C GLN A 263 -16.00 7.44 -5.17
N MET A 264 -14.89 8.14 -4.86
CA MET A 264 -13.59 7.88 -5.48
C MET A 264 -12.89 6.68 -4.82
N GLU A 265 -12.61 5.66 -5.61
CA GLU A 265 -11.91 4.44 -5.20
C GLU A 265 -10.44 4.48 -5.59
N THR A 266 -9.59 3.96 -4.70
CA THR A 266 -8.20 3.65 -5.06
C THR A 266 -8.11 2.43 -6.00
N VAL A 267 -6.89 1.98 -6.29
CA VAL A 267 -6.60 0.80 -7.11
C VAL A 267 -6.14 -0.37 -6.25
N TYR A 268 -6.20 -1.59 -6.80
CA TYR A 268 -5.69 -2.78 -6.12
C TYR A 268 -4.37 -3.27 -6.74
N PRO A 269 -3.32 -3.52 -5.94
CA PRO A 269 -3.25 -3.31 -4.49
C PRO A 269 -3.08 -1.82 -4.11
N ALA A 270 -3.66 -1.42 -2.98
CA ALA A 270 -3.65 -0.04 -2.48
C ALA A 270 -2.32 0.34 -1.81
N ARG A 271 -1.24 0.37 -2.59
CA ARG A 271 0.12 0.67 -2.14
C ARG A 271 0.61 1.92 -2.85
N THR A 272 1.26 2.84 -2.14
CA THR A 272 1.70 4.14 -2.65
C THR A 272 2.27 4.11 -4.07
N VAL A 273 3.33 3.34 -4.34
CA VAL A 273 3.97 3.35 -5.69
C VAL A 273 3.04 2.79 -6.76
N VAL A 274 2.19 1.82 -6.40
CA VAL A 274 1.17 1.24 -7.29
C VAL A 274 0.07 2.26 -7.58
N CYS A 275 -0.48 2.91 -6.55
CA CYS A 275 -1.51 3.93 -6.69
C CYS A 275 -1.02 5.12 -7.50
N PHE A 276 0.16 5.66 -7.19
CA PHE A 276 0.76 6.74 -7.97
C PHE A 276 1.02 6.34 -9.43
N SER A 277 1.46 5.10 -9.68
CA SER A 277 1.60 4.56 -11.04
C SER A 277 0.28 4.57 -11.79
N SER A 278 -0.80 4.09 -11.18
CA SER A 278 -2.13 4.11 -11.79
C SER A 278 -2.68 5.52 -11.97
N MET A 279 -2.52 6.39 -10.97
CA MET A 279 -2.94 7.80 -11.00
C MET A 279 -2.29 8.57 -12.15
N HIS A 280 -1.02 8.32 -12.44
CA HIS A 280 -0.25 9.07 -13.43
C HIS A 280 -0.13 8.37 -14.78
N THR A 281 -0.57 7.12 -14.94
CA THR A 281 -0.68 6.47 -16.26
C THR A 281 -2.13 6.36 -16.73
N GLY A 282 -3.07 6.41 -15.79
CA GLY A 282 -4.45 5.99 -15.99
C GLY A 282 -4.59 4.49 -16.23
N ALA A 283 -3.53 3.70 -16.10
CA ALA A 283 -3.56 2.26 -16.33
C ALA A 283 -3.68 1.49 -15.01
N TYR A 284 -4.08 0.23 -15.06
CA TYR A 284 -4.09 -0.65 -13.90
C TYR A 284 -2.75 -1.38 -13.70
N PRO A 285 -2.46 -1.95 -12.51
CA PRO A 285 -1.18 -2.60 -12.19
C PRO A 285 -0.73 -3.69 -13.15
N ARG A 286 -1.67 -4.43 -13.73
CA ARG A 286 -1.39 -5.45 -14.77
C ARG A 286 -0.76 -4.87 -16.05
N GLU A 287 -1.02 -3.60 -16.35
CA GLU A 287 -0.59 -2.93 -17.58
C GLU A 287 0.66 -2.09 -17.33
N HIS A 288 0.66 -1.20 -16.34
CA HIS A 288 1.85 -0.40 -16.02
C HIS A 288 2.96 -1.20 -15.35
N GLY A 289 2.66 -2.39 -14.81
CA GLY A 289 3.65 -3.37 -14.36
C GLY A 289 4.21 -3.16 -12.95
N ILE A 290 3.69 -2.20 -12.19
CA ILE A 290 4.08 -1.93 -10.79
C ILE A 290 3.03 -2.55 -9.88
N THR A 291 3.41 -3.55 -9.08
CA THR A 291 2.47 -4.31 -8.21
C THR A 291 2.87 -4.31 -6.73
N SER A 292 3.98 -3.67 -6.38
CA SER A 292 4.47 -3.51 -5.01
C SER A 292 5.27 -2.21 -4.88
N ASN A 293 5.49 -1.76 -3.65
CA ASN A 293 6.44 -0.68 -3.36
C ASN A 293 7.90 -1.10 -3.60
N LEU A 294 8.19 -2.41 -3.59
CA LEU A 294 9.48 -2.95 -4.02
C LEU A 294 9.52 -3.09 -5.55
N VAL A 295 10.03 -2.07 -6.22
CA VAL A 295 10.16 -2.05 -7.68
C VAL A 295 11.42 -2.79 -8.10
N ILE A 296 11.27 -4.03 -8.60
CA ILE A 296 12.40 -4.86 -9.07
C ILE A 296 12.86 -4.43 -10.47
N ARG A 297 11.93 -3.91 -11.30
CA ARG A 297 12.19 -3.42 -12.65
C ARG A 297 11.78 -1.96 -12.74
N TYR A 298 12.75 -1.08 -12.98
CA TYR A 298 12.54 0.35 -13.07
C TYR A 298 11.64 0.75 -14.24
N GLY A 299 10.86 1.80 -14.03
CA GLY A 299 9.96 2.40 -15.01
C GLY A 299 8.59 1.71 -15.10
N VAL A 300 7.54 2.51 -15.27
CA VAL A 300 6.25 2.00 -15.74
C VAL A 300 6.37 1.48 -17.18
N LYS A 301 5.63 0.42 -17.52
CA LYS A 301 5.67 -0.23 -18.85
C LYS A 301 4.84 0.47 -19.93
N VAL A 302 4.07 1.48 -19.54
CA VAL A 302 3.15 2.21 -20.40
C VAL A 302 3.40 3.70 -20.26
N GLU A 303 2.84 4.46 -21.19
CA GLU A 303 2.93 5.92 -21.19
C GLU A 303 2.33 6.52 -19.91
N SER A 304 3.05 7.47 -19.32
CA SER A 304 2.58 8.29 -18.21
C SER A 304 1.99 9.63 -18.69
N VAL A 305 1.35 10.34 -17.79
CA VAL A 305 0.89 11.72 -17.99
C VAL A 305 2.06 12.63 -18.36
N PHE A 306 3.26 12.38 -17.84
CA PHE A 306 4.44 13.19 -18.16
C PHE A 306 4.87 13.03 -19.62
N ASP A 307 4.77 11.82 -20.17
CA ASP A 307 5.02 11.55 -21.59
C ASP A 307 3.97 12.23 -22.48
N ALA A 308 2.70 12.11 -22.09
CA ALA A 308 1.59 12.76 -22.79
C ALA A 308 1.72 14.30 -22.79
N LEU A 309 2.13 14.89 -21.66
CA LEU A 309 2.41 16.31 -21.53
C LEU A 309 3.58 16.73 -22.43
N ARG A 310 4.67 15.95 -22.48
CA ARG A 310 5.79 16.22 -23.39
C ARG A 310 5.33 16.23 -24.86
N ARG A 311 4.46 15.31 -25.26
CA ARG A 311 3.85 15.30 -26.62
C ARG A 311 3.02 16.55 -26.89
N GLY A 312 2.30 17.05 -25.89
CA GLY A 312 1.54 18.30 -25.95
C GLY A 312 2.36 19.59 -25.74
N GLY A 313 3.70 19.49 -25.63
CA GLY A 313 4.57 20.64 -25.40
C GLY A 313 4.48 21.26 -24.00
N LYS A 314 4.01 20.50 -23.01
CA LYS A 314 3.84 20.91 -21.60
C LYS A 314 4.90 20.29 -20.70
N LYS A 315 5.11 20.90 -19.53
CA LYS A 315 6.05 20.44 -18.50
C LYS A 315 5.30 19.90 -17.29
N GLY A 316 5.63 18.68 -16.87
CA GLY A 316 5.09 18.05 -15.66
C GLY A 316 6.17 17.68 -14.65
N ARG A 317 5.85 17.73 -13.36
CA ARG A 317 6.70 17.27 -12.25
C ARG A 317 5.91 16.54 -11.18
N LEU A 318 6.56 15.59 -10.54
CA LEU A 318 6.07 14.93 -9.33
C LEU A 318 7.04 15.21 -8.19
N LEU A 319 6.56 15.77 -7.09
CA LEU A 319 7.30 15.88 -5.85
C LEU A 319 6.79 14.82 -4.88
N GLY A 320 7.64 13.88 -4.48
CA GLY A 320 7.23 12.80 -3.59
C GLY A 320 8.37 11.92 -3.09
N ILE A 321 8.03 10.80 -2.43
CA ILE A 321 8.99 9.89 -1.83
C ILE A 321 9.95 9.30 -2.87
N ALA A 322 11.18 9.03 -2.45
CA ALA A 322 12.23 8.48 -3.31
C ALA A 322 11.84 7.18 -4.06
N HIS A 323 10.93 6.37 -3.51
CA HIS A 323 10.44 5.15 -4.19
C HIS A 323 9.69 5.43 -5.50
N LEU A 324 9.18 6.64 -5.71
CA LEU A 324 8.52 7.03 -6.96
C LEU A 324 9.53 7.26 -8.10
N VAL A 325 10.80 7.53 -7.78
CA VAL A 325 11.89 7.63 -8.77
C VAL A 325 12.03 6.31 -9.52
N ASP A 326 11.84 5.18 -8.83
CA ASP A 326 11.94 3.85 -9.45
C ASP A 326 10.84 3.63 -10.53
N ALA A 327 9.71 4.35 -10.46
CA ALA A 327 8.60 4.24 -11.40
C ALA A 327 8.64 5.30 -12.53
N PHE A 328 9.11 6.52 -12.24
CA PHE A 328 8.98 7.67 -13.15
C PHE A 328 10.29 8.39 -13.49
N GLY A 329 11.42 7.98 -12.91
CA GLY A 329 12.75 8.54 -13.23
C GLY A 329 12.84 10.05 -13.02
N ASP A 330 13.34 10.76 -14.03
CA ASP A 330 13.66 12.19 -13.99
C ASP A 330 12.45 13.12 -13.84
N ASP A 331 11.22 12.60 -13.98
CA ASP A 331 10.01 13.36 -13.73
C ASP A 331 9.75 13.60 -12.23
N VAL A 332 10.51 12.92 -11.35
CA VAL A 332 10.36 12.96 -9.88
C VAL A 332 11.42 13.82 -9.22
N GLU A 333 10.95 14.83 -8.50
CA GLU A 333 11.69 15.53 -7.46
C GLU A 333 11.55 14.76 -6.14
N SER A 334 12.60 14.05 -5.73
CA SER A 334 12.51 13.15 -4.57
C SER A 334 12.76 13.85 -3.22
N ILE A 335 12.04 13.42 -2.19
CA ILE A 335 12.35 13.68 -0.77
C ILE A 335 12.80 12.38 -0.08
N THR A 336 13.61 12.49 0.98
CA THR A 336 13.96 11.34 1.82
C THR A 336 12.83 10.99 2.76
N ALA A 337 12.51 9.70 2.90
CA ALA A 337 11.55 9.21 3.89
C ALA A 337 12.16 9.11 5.31
N VAL A 338 13.46 9.37 5.47
CA VAL A 338 14.17 9.32 6.75
C VAL A 338 14.29 10.74 7.31
N MET A 339 13.20 11.23 7.87
CA MET A 339 13.10 12.51 8.57
C MET A 339 12.21 12.35 9.80
N LYS A 340 12.36 13.25 10.78
CA LYS A 340 11.41 13.28 11.89
C LYS A 340 10.02 13.58 11.36
N HIS A 341 9.05 12.92 11.97
CA HIS A 341 7.67 12.91 11.52
C HIS A 341 7.02 14.31 11.44
N ASP A 342 7.49 15.28 12.24
CA ASP A 342 6.98 16.65 12.24
C ASP A 342 7.67 17.58 11.23
N GLU A 343 8.77 17.13 10.61
CA GLU A 343 9.59 17.94 9.69
C GLU A 343 9.34 17.60 8.22
N ALA A 344 8.75 16.44 7.93
CA ALA A 344 8.59 15.94 6.55
C ALA A 344 7.70 16.84 5.69
N ASP A 345 6.45 17.07 6.09
CA ASP A 345 5.49 17.84 5.29
C ASP A 345 5.86 19.34 5.15
N PRO A 346 6.39 20.03 6.18
CA PRO A 346 6.94 21.37 6.00
C PRO A 346 8.08 21.43 4.97
N SER A 347 8.99 20.45 4.97
CA SER A 347 10.07 20.38 3.98
C SER A 347 9.55 20.11 2.57
N ILE A 348 8.50 19.30 2.45
CA ILE A 348 7.78 19.07 1.18
C ILE A 348 7.21 20.38 0.66
N LEU A 349 6.53 21.17 1.51
CA LEU A 349 5.99 22.46 1.12
C LEU A 349 7.09 23.40 0.60
N GLU A 350 8.21 23.52 1.31
CA GLU A 350 9.34 24.35 0.88
C GLU A 350 9.87 23.92 -0.49
N ARG A 351 10.01 22.61 -0.70
CA ARG A 351 10.46 22.05 -1.98
C ARG A 351 9.43 22.25 -3.09
N ALA A 352 8.14 22.11 -2.79
CA ALA A 352 7.05 22.35 -3.75
C ALA A 352 7.09 23.79 -4.26
N LEU A 353 7.20 24.76 -3.34
CA LEU A 353 7.33 26.17 -3.69
C LEU A 353 8.60 26.47 -4.49
N LYS A 354 9.71 25.78 -4.19
CA LYS A 354 10.94 25.87 -4.99
C LYS A 354 10.73 25.37 -6.42
N VAL A 355 10.08 24.22 -6.59
CA VAL A 355 9.76 23.67 -7.93
C VAL A 355 8.88 24.64 -8.71
N VAL A 356 7.85 25.22 -8.08
CA VAL A 356 6.99 26.23 -8.73
C VAL A 356 7.79 27.45 -9.18
N ARG A 357 8.69 27.97 -8.34
CA ARG A 357 9.48 29.18 -8.66
C ARG A 357 10.54 28.94 -9.72
N GLU A 358 11.27 27.83 -9.64
CA GLU A 358 12.47 27.60 -10.45
C GLU A 358 12.19 26.81 -11.73
N GLN A 359 11.22 25.89 -11.70
CA GLN A 359 10.91 25.03 -12.84
C GLN A 359 9.63 25.45 -13.58
N ASP A 360 8.71 26.16 -12.90
CA ASP A 360 7.43 26.65 -13.42
C ASP A 360 6.68 25.62 -14.30
N PRO A 361 6.35 24.43 -13.76
CA PRO A 361 5.68 23.40 -14.54
C PRO A 361 4.21 23.77 -14.85
N ASP A 362 3.69 23.24 -15.95
CA ASP A 362 2.25 23.28 -16.27
C ASP A 362 1.47 22.27 -15.41
N PHE A 363 2.11 21.20 -14.97
CA PHE A 363 1.54 20.18 -14.07
C PHE A 363 2.49 19.87 -12.90
N LEU A 364 1.99 19.94 -11.67
CA LEU A 364 2.75 19.54 -10.49
C LEU A 364 1.89 18.69 -9.55
N THR A 365 2.39 17.49 -9.23
CA THR A 365 1.89 16.69 -8.11
C THR A 365 2.76 16.88 -6.88
N VAL A 366 2.16 17.10 -5.71
CA VAL A 366 2.84 17.24 -4.42
C VAL A 366 2.29 16.19 -3.47
N GLN A 367 3.16 15.28 -3.01
CA GLN A 367 2.82 14.25 -2.03
C GLN A 367 3.22 14.69 -0.61
N PHE A 368 2.24 14.87 0.26
CA PHE A 368 2.44 14.95 1.71
C PHE A 368 2.40 13.56 2.32
N ILE A 369 3.36 13.23 3.18
CA ILE A 369 3.61 11.85 3.64
C ILE A 369 3.38 11.66 5.14
N GLY A 370 3.19 12.75 5.88
CA GLY A 370 3.04 12.69 7.34
C GLY A 370 1.91 11.76 7.73
N THR A 371 0.70 11.98 7.22
CA THR A 371 -0.51 11.21 7.57
C THR A 371 -0.30 9.70 7.47
N ASP A 372 0.25 9.21 6.35
CA ASP A 372 0.56 7.79 6.17
C ASP A 372 1.60 7.28 7.19
N GLN A 373 2.70 8.01 7.38
CA GLN A 373 3.74 7.65 8.37
C GLN A 373 3.19 7.54 9.80
N THR A 374 2.27 8.42 10.18
CA THR A 374 1.58 8.35 11.48
C THR A 374 0.68 7.13 11.54
N GLY A 375 -0.11 6.88 10.50
CA GLY A 375 -1.00 5.73 10.45
C GLY A 375 -0.22 4.41 10.55
N HIS A 376 0.95 4.33 9.91
CA HIS A 376 1.88 3.20 10.05
C HIS A 376 2.43 2.98 11.46
N SER A 377 2.59 4.02 12.27
CA SER A 377 3.33 3.91 13.54
C SER A 377 2.46 3.99 14.78
N ARG A 378 1.35 4.72 14.67
CA ARG A 378 0.38 4.97 15.74
C ARG A 378 -0.95 4.29 15.44
N GLY A 379 -1.34 4.18 14.17
CA GLY A 379 -2.68 3.77 13.75
C GLY A 379 -3.63 4.96 13.63
N VAL A 380 -4.77 4.75 12.95
CA VAL A 380 -5.69 5.81 12.50
C VAL A 380 -6.63 6.38 13.57
N PHE A 381 -6.76 5.73 14.73
CA PHE A 381 -7.71 6.11 15.77
C PHE A 381 -7.11 6.97 16.89
N TYR A 382 -5.88 7.43 16.71
CA TYR A 382 -5.19 8.27 17.69
C TYR A 382 -5.15 9.72 17.20
N ASP A 383 -5.20 10.65 18.14
CA ASP A 383 -5.20 12.09 17.87
C ASP A 383 -4.03 12.51 16.98
N ASP A 384 -2.83 11.91 17.15
CA ASP A 384 -1.66 12.11 16.29
C ASP A 384 -1.99 12.04 14.78
N TYR A 385 -2.90 11.12 14.37
CA TYR A 385 -3.27 10.95 12.97
C TYR A 385 -4.18 12.09 12.47
N ILE A 386 -5.13 12.54 13.30
CA ILE A 386 -6.00 13.68 13.00
C ILE A 386 -5.18 14.98 12.95
N GLU A 387 -4.30 15.19 13.94
CA GLU A 387 -3.40 16.34 14.00
C GLU A 387 -2.56 16.50 12.72
N LYS A 388 -2.23 15.38 12.05
CA LYS A 388 -1.46 15.38 10.80
C LYS A 388 -2.30 15.79 9.60
N ILE A 389 -3.55 15.38 9.56
CA ILE A 389 -4.52 15.88 8.57
C ILE A 389 -4.71 17.40 8.75
N GLU A 390 -4.89 17.87 9.99
CA GLU A 390 -5.01 19.30 10.31
C GLU A 390 -3.74 20.10 10.03
N ALA A 391 -2.56 19.49 10.17
CA ALA A 391 -1.29 20.12 9.79
C ALA A 391 -1.20 20.31 8.28
N VAL A 392 -1.58 19.30 7.49
CA VAL A 392 -1.56 19.37 6.03
C VAL A 392 -2.60 20.36 5.48
N ASP A 393 -3.73 20.56 6.16
CA ASP A 393 -4.69 21.63 5.85
C ASP A 393 -4.02 23.01 5.85
N LYS A 394 -3.27 23.34 6.91
CA LYS A 394 -2.52 24.60 7.02
C LYS A 394 -1.42 24.73 5.97
N LEU A 395 -0.68 23.66 5.71
CA LEU A 395 0.37 23.66 4.68
C LEU A 395 -0.21 23.84 3.28
N THR A 396 -1.36 23.24 3.01
CA THR A 396 -2.11 23.41 1.76
C THR A 396 -2.60 24.85 1.60
N GLU A 397 -3.08 25.47 2.69
CA GLU A 397 -3.43 26.89 2.69
C GLU A 397 -2.23 27.77 2.34
N THR A 398 -1.07 27.54 2.97
CA THR A 398 0.16 28.27 2.66
C THR A 398 0.56 28.10 1.20
N PHE A 399 0.53 26.86 0.68
CA PHE A 399 0.87 26.59 -0.73
C PHE A 399 -0.03 27.38 -1.68
N VAL A 400 -1.34 27.34 -1.48
CA VAL A 400 -2.31 28.03 -2.35
C VAL A 400 -2.17 29.55 -2.27
N LYS A 401 -1.96 30.12 -1.07
CA LYS A 401 -1.71 31.56 -0.88
C LYS A 401 -0.46 32.04 -1.63
N GLU A 402 0.61 31.24 -1.63
CA GLU A 402 1.83 31.53 -2.39
C GLU A 402 1.60 31.44 -3.91
N LEU A 403 0.82 30.46 -4.37
CA LEU A 403 0.41 30.38 -5.78
C LEU A 403 -0.43 31.58 -6.20
N GLU A 404 -1.34 32.05 -5.35
CA GLU A 404 -2.16 33.25 -5.59
C GLU A 404 -1.28 34.50 -5.67
N THR A 405 -0.43 34.72 -4.67
CA THR A 405 0.46 35.90 -4.58
C THR A 405 1.46 35.97 -5.74
N SER A 406 1.90 34.82 -6.26
CA SER A 406 2.81 34.74 -7.41
C SER A 406 2.11 34.73 -8.78
N GLY A 407 0.77 34.87 -8.81
CA GLY A 407 -0.04 34.80 -10.05
C GLY A 407 -0.07 33.40 -10.69
N LYS A 408 0.46 32.38 -10.01
CA LYS A 408 0.52 30.99 -10.49
C LYS A 408 -0.79 30.24 -10.32
N LEU A 409 -1.70 30.76 -9.49
CA LEU A 409 -3.08 30.28 -9.36
C LEU A 409 -4.00 30.84 -10.47
N GLU A 410 -3.56 31.86 -11.20
CA GLU A 410 -4.34 32.42 -12.31
C GLU A 410 -4.54 31.36 -13.41
N ASN A 411 -5.81 31.06 -13.71
CA ASN A 411 -6.19 30.01 -14.65
C ASN A 411 -5.60 28.63 -14.30
N ALA A 412 -5.45 28.33 -13.02
CA ALA A 412 -5.06 27.02 -12.52
C ALA A 412 -6.27 26.22 -12.01
N VAL A 413 -6.12 24.90 -12.05
CA VAL A 413 -7.01 23.95 -11.38
C VAL A 413 -6.21 23.21 -10.31
N LEU A 414 -6.79 23.11 -9.13
CA LEU A 414 -6.26 22.39 -7.98
C LEU A 414 -7.09 21.13 -7.74
N LEU A 415 -6.45 19.98 -7.68
CA LEU A 415 -7.05 18.73 -7.25
C LEU A 415 -6.43 18.34 -5.91
N VAL A 416 -7.26 17.90 -4.97
CA VAL A 416 -6.81 17.36 -3.69
C VAL A 416 -7.36 15.97 -3.53
N CYS A 417 -6.50 15.01 -3.21
CA CYS A 417 -6.89 13.62 -3.02
C CYS A 417 -5.97 12.87 -2.04
N ALA A 418 -6.32 11.61 -1.77
CA ALA A 418 -5.40 10.62 -1.25
C ALA A 418 -5.19 9.52 -2.31
N ASP A 419 -4.05 8.85 -2.27
CA ASP A 419 -3.73 7.71 -3.13
C ASP A 419 -4.36 6.42 -2.59
N HIS A 420 -4.43 6.26 -1.27
CA HIS A 420 -5.21 5.28 -0.54
C HIS A 420 -5.61 5.82 0.83
N GLY A 421 -6.54 5.15 1.51
CA GLY A 421 -6.77 5.37 2.93
C GLY A 421 -5.87 4.49 3.81
N GLN A 422 -6.29 4.23 5.03
CA GLN A 422 -5.53 3.48 6.02
C GLN A 422 -6.53 2.66 6.86
N ALA A 423 -6.34 1.34 6.93
CA ALA A 423 -7.20 0.45 7.69
C ALA A 423 -6.95 0.55 9.20
N ASP A 424 -7.74 -0.22 9.92
CA ASP A 424 -7.52 -0.50 11.33
C ASP A 424 -6.22 -1.30 11.51
N GLY A 425 -5.35 -0.85 12.40
CA GLY A 425 -4.05 -1.49 12.64
C GLY A 425 -2.87 -0.61 12.23
N ILE A 426 -1.67 -1.21 12.21
CA ILE A 426 -0.43 -0.55 11.81
C ILE A 426 -0.17 -0.85 10.36
N GLY A 427 -0.06 0.17 9.50
CA GLY A 427 0.27 -0.06 8.10
C GLY A 427 -0.69 -0.97 7.37
N GLY A 428 -1.95 -0.96 7.80
CA GLY A 428 -3.02 -1.67 7.14
C GLY A 428 -3.40 -0.94 5.86
N HIS A 429 -2.59 -1.07 4.82
CA HIS A 429 -3.02 -0.69 3.48
C HIS A 429 -2.47 -1.66 2.43
N GLY A 430 -3.22 -1.88 1.35
CA GLY A 430 -2.80 -2.72 0.23
C GLY A 430 -3.87 -3.69 -0.25
N HIS A 431 -4.87 -4.01 0.59
CA HIS A 431 -5.88 -5.03 0.28
C HIS A 431 -7.32 -4.53 0.24
N LEU A 432 -7.52 -3.21 0.35
CA LEU A 432 -8.81 -2.54 0.22
C LEU A 432 -9.78 -2.88 1.36
N ASP A 433 -9.29 -2.81 2.60
CA ASP A 433 -10.19 -2.59 3.73
C ASP A 433 -11.06 -1.35 3.49
N GLU A 434 -12.22 -1.27 4.15
CA GLU A 434 -13.16 -0.16 3.98
C GLU A 434 -12.49 1.20 4.24
N GLY A 435 -11.60 1.27 5.25
CA GLY A 435 -10.82 2.47 5.56
C GLY A 435 -9.74 2.83 4.52
N GLU A 436 -9.37 1.89 3.64
CA GLU A 436 -8.36 2.07 2.58
C GLU A 436 -8.97 2.45 1.24
N ARG A 437 -10.16 1.91 0.95
CA ARG A 437 -10.71 1.83 -0.41
C ARG A 437 -11.18 3.17 -0.96
N PHE A 438 -11.95 3.92 -0.16
CA PHE A 438 -12.53 5.19 -0.58
C PHE A 438 -11.68 6.35 -0.09
N VAL A 439 -11.23 7.19 -1.02
CA VAL A 439 -10.34 8.32 -0.72
C VAL A 439 -11.07 9.64 -0.85
N PRO A 440 -10.67 10.69 -0.09
CA PRO A 440 -11.08 12.05 -0.40
C PRO A 440 -10.61 12.41 -1.81
N PHE A 441 -11.47 13.08 -2.57
CA PHE A 441 -11.14 13.59 -3.90
C PHE A 441 -12.03 14.79 -4.23
N PHE A 442 -11.43 15.95 -4.43
CA PHE A 442 -12.16 17.14 -4.84
C PHE A 442 -11.30 18.06 -5.70
N VAL A 443 -11.98 18.82 -6.55
CA VAL A 443 -11.36 19.70 -7.54
C VAL A 443 -11.87 21.12 -7.31
N TRP A 444 -10.98 22.11 -7.38
CA TRP A 444 -11.28 23.51 -7.17
C TRP A 444 -10.48 24.37 -8.17
N GLY A 445 -11.03 25.51 -8.59
CA GLY A 445 -10.34 26.46 -9.46
C GLY A 445 -11.22 27.07 -10.53
N ARG A 446 -10.60 27.73 -11.50
CA ARG A 446 -11.32 28.36 -12.62
C ARG A 446 -11.88 27.28 -13.56
N GLY A 447 -13.11 27.46 -14.03
CA GLY A 447 -13.79 26.50 -14.91
C GLY A 447 -14.40 25.29 -14.18
N VAL A 448 -14.12 25.13 -12.88
CA VAL A 448 -14.68 24.07 -12.05
C VAL A 448 -16.10 24.43 -11.59
N ALA A 449 -17.01 23.45 -11.61
CA ALA A 449 -18.35 23.59 -11.06
C ALA A 449 -18.28 23.76 -9.54
N ARG A 450 -19.05 24.73 -9.01
CA ARG A 450 -19.01 25.08 -7.58
C ARG A 450 -20.11 24.36 -6.80
N GLY A 451 -19.77 23.85 -5.61
CA GLY A 451 -20.71 23.16 -4.72
C GLY A 451 -21.29 21.86 -5.29
N ARG A 452 -20.64 21.27 -6.32
CA ARG A 452 -21.12 20.06 -6.98
C ARG A 452 -20.63 18.83 -6.23
N ARG A 453 -21.51 17.85 -6.02
CA ARG A 453 -21.16 16.54 -5.47
C ARG A 453 -21.47 15.47 -6.50
N VAL A 454 -20.49 14.65 -6.83
CA VAL A 454 -20.58 13.54 -7.77
C VAL A 454 -20.60 12.26 -6.96
N GLU A 455 -21.74 11.56 -7.00
CA GLU A 455 -21.97 10.31 -6.26
C GLU A 455 -21.70 9.06 -7.11
N THR A 456 -21.53 9.23 -8.43
CA THR A 456 -21.10 8.16 -9.32
C THR A 456 -19.74 7.63 -8.86
N ARG A 457 -19.56 6.31 -8.90
CA ARG A 457 -18.28 5.68 -8.57
C ARG A 457 -17.24 6.01 -9.62
N HIS A 458 -16.09 6.47 -9.16
CA HIS A 458 -14.91 6.70 -9.99
C HIS A 458 -13.69 6.01 -9.36
N SER A 459 -12.61 5.90 -10.13
CA SER A 459 -11.35 5.34 -9.64
C SER A 459 -10.21 6.31 -9.95
N LEU A 460 -9.15 6.28 -9.14
CA LEU A 460 -7.97 7.11 -9.30
C LEU A 460 -7.29 7.01 -10.67
N VAL A 461 -7.53 5.95 -11.45
CA VAL A 461 -7.10 5.86 -12.85
C VAL A 461 -7.65 7.00 -13.74
N SER A 462 -8.77 7.60 -13.34
CA SER A 462 -9.35 8.77 -14.03
C SER A 462 -8.53 10.05 -13.86
N LEU A 463 -7.51 10.08 -12.99
CA LEU A 463 -6.71 11.28 -12.75
C LEU A 463 -5.88 11.68 -13.97
N ALA A 464 -5.04 10.79 -14.50
CA ALA A 464 -4.20 11.07 -15.67
C ALA A 464 -4.99 11.60 -16.89
N PRO A 465 -6.08 10.95 -17.36
CA PRO A 465 -6.85 11.47 -18.48
C PRO A 465 -7.52 12.82 -18.17
N THR A 466 -7.88 13.07 -16.91
CA THR A 466 -8.42 14.38 -16.49
C THR A 466 -7.37 15.48 -16.55
N ILE A 467 -6.12 15.20 -16.13
CA ILE A 467 -5.02 16.16 -16.22
C ILE A 467 -4.72 16.51 -17.68
N THR A 468 -4.60 15.52 -18.55
CA THR A 468 -4.34 15.78 -19.98
C THR A 468 -5.49 16.53 -20.64
N HIS A 469 -6.73 16.24 -20.25
CA HIS A 469 -7.90 17.00 -20.70
C HIS A 469 -7.86 18.47 -20.29
N LEU A 470 -7.54 18.74 -19.02
CA LEU A 470 -7.38 20.09 -18.51
C LEU A 470 -6.30 20.89 -19.25
N LEU A 471 -5.20 20.23 -19.61
CA LEU A 471 -4.03 20.86 -20.23
C LEU A 471 -4.03 20.82 -21.76
N GLY A 472 -5.09 20.31 -22.39
CA GLY A 472 -5.19 20.22 -23.85
C GLY A 472 -4.14 19.29 -24.47
N CYS A 473 -3.80 18.20 -23.79
CA CYS A 473 -2.80 17.23 -24.22
C CYS A 473 -3.45 15.88 -24.59
N PRO A 474 -2.83 15.07 -25.46
CA PRO A 474 -3.30 13.72 -25.76
C PRO A 474 -3.42 12.86 -24.50
N PHE A 475 -4.32 11.88 -24.49
CA PHE A 475 -4.39 10.93 -23.37
C PHE A 475 -3.15 10.01 -23.35
N PRO A 476 -2.72 9.52 -22.18
CA PRO A 476 -1.79 8.41 -22.12
C PRO A 476 -2.39 7.19 -22.83
N SER A 477 -1.60 6.54 -23.68
CA SER A 477 -2.07 5.51 -24.61
C SER A 477 -2.77 4.30 -23.98
N ALA A 478 -2.43 3.97 -22.73
CA ALA A 478 -3.00 2.89 -21.93
C ALA A 478 -3.93 3.37 -20.80
N SER A 479 -4.37 4.64 -20.83
CA SER A 479 -5.29 5.17 -19.82
C SER A 479 -6.69 4.55 -19.94
N HIS A 480 -7.26 4.21 -18.80
CA HIS A 480 -8.59 3.64 -18.61
C HIS A 480 -9.50 4.61 -17.86
N GLY A 481 -10.80 4.37 -18.01
CA GLY A 481 -11.82 5.07 -17.26
C GLY A 481 -12.19 6.44 -17.84
N PRO A 482 -13.14 7.12 -17.21
CA PRO A 482 -13.63 8.40 -17.69
C PRO A 482 -12.65 9.54 -17.38
N THR A 483 -12.60 10.53 -18.26
CA THR A 483 -12.26 11.89 -17.87
C THR A 483 -13.34 12.41 -16.92
N LEU A 484 -12.95 13.04 -15.82
CA LEU A 484 -13.86 13.54 -14.78
C LEU A 484 -14.59 14.82 -15.25
N VAL A 485 -15.44 14.70 -16.27
CA VAL A 485 -16.10 15.80 -16.98
C VAL A 485 -17.11 16.55 -16.13
N GLU A 486 -17.66 15.90 -15.11
CA GLU A 486 -18.56 16.48 -14.12
C GLU A 486 -17.87 17.60 -13.31
N THR A 487 -16.54 17.65 -13.33
CA THR A 487 -15.75 18.74 -12.77
C THR A 487 -16.05 20.08 -13.47
N PHE A 488 -16.37 20.06 -14.76
CA PHE A 488 -16.46 21.28 -15.56
C PHE A 488 -17.85 21.92 -15.48
N ARG A 489 -17.88 23.25 -15.58
CA ARG A 489 -19.14 23.98 -15.73
C ARG A 489 -19.78 23.64 -17.07
N ASP A 490 -21.09 23.45 -17.07
CA ASP A 490 -21.85 23.43 -18.31
C ASP A 490 -21.93 24.86 -18.84
N ASP A 491 -21.11 25.20 -19.84
CA ASP A 491 -21.14 26.50 -20.53
C ASP A 491 -22.49 26.79 -21.22
N ARG A 492 -23.45 25.86 -21.18
CA ARG A 492 -24.82 26.03 -21.68
C ARG A 492 -25.77 26.81 -20.75
N SER A 493 -25.31 27.25 -19.58
CA SER A 493 -26.14 27.99 -18.60
C SER A 493 -25.85 29.50 -18.52
N GLY A 494 -24.85 29.99 -19.25
CA GLY A 494 -24.35 31.37 -19.14
C GLY A 494 -24.91 32.40 -20.14
N GLU A 495 -25.54 31.98 -21.24
CA GLU A 495 -26.01 32.92 -22.28
C GLU A 495 -27.44 33.46 -22.09
N GLY A 496 -28.11 33.15 -20.98
CA GLY A 496 -29.53 33.52 -20.76
C GLY A 496 -29.82 34.73 -19.86
N ALA A 497 -28.85 35.25 -19.11
CA ALA A 497 -29.12 36.20 -18.00
C ALA A 497 -28.53 37.61 -18.20
N SER A 498 -28.36 38.04 -19.45
CA SER A 498 -28.12 39.46 -19.77
C SER A 498 -28.90 39.82 -21.04
N LYS A 499 -30.18 40.12 -20.84
CA LYS A 499 -31.04 41.05 -21.60
C LYS A 499 -32.50 40.78 -21.24
N ARG A 500 -32.98 41.49 -20.22
CA ARG A 500 -34.28 42.20 -20.23
C ARG A 500 -34.33 43.16 -19.08
#